data_AF-A0A957TZ19-F1
#
_entry.id   AF-A0A957TZ19-F1
#
_cell.length_a   1.000
_cell.length_b   1.000
_cell.length_c   1.000
_cell.angle_alpha   90.00
_cell.angle_beta   90.00
_cell.angle_gamma   90.00
#
_symmetry.space_group_name_H-M   'P 1'
#
loop_
_entity.id
_entity.type
_entity.pdbx_description
1 polymer ?
#
loop_
_entity_poly.entity_id
_entity_poly.type
_entity_poly.pdbx_seq_one_letter_code
_entity_poly.pdbx_strand_id
1 'polypeptide(L)' 'FAFEYNKQLLLYNSGYDPDAHAQLSPGWVLLAYCIQYAIAVGCRVFDFMQGNEEYKYRFGSHDTRVMRIVVERQGHA' A
#
# COMPACT_ATOMS: atom_id res chain seq x y z
N PHE A 1 -9.54 0.79 5.38
CA PHE A 1 -8.88 -0.15 4.45
C PHE A 1 -7.50 0.38 4.05
N ALA A 2 -7.34 1.70 3.90
CA ALA A 2 -6.04 2.39 3.86
C ALA A 2 -5.87 3.32 5.08
N PHE A 3 -4.64 3.75 5.36
CA PHE A 3 -4.30 4.73 6.40
C PHE A 3 -3.60 5.94 5.80
N GLU A 4 -3.95 7.14 6.25
CA GLU A 4 -3.21 8.36 5.93
C GLU A 4 -2.29 8.72 7.10
N TYR A 5 -0.99 8.80 6.85
CA TYR A 5 -0.01 9.13 7.88
C TYR A 5 1.22 9.81 7.25
N ASN A 6 1.70 10.89 7.87
CA ASN A 6 2.90 11.61 7.44
C ASN A 6 2.92 11.95 5.94
N LYS A 7 1.79 12.43 5.40
CA LYS A 7 1.60 12.72 3.96
C LYS A 7 1.81 11.50 3.06
N GLN A 8 1.49 10.32 3.55
CA GLN A 8 1.50 9.08 2.78
C GLN A 8 0.16 8.37 2.95
N LEU A 9 -0.30 7.73 1.88
CA LEU A 9 -1.46 6.84 1.94
C LEU A 9 -0.96 5.39 1.87
N LEU A 10 -1.22 4.62 2.92
CA LEU A 10 -0.79 3.23 3.10
C LEU A 10 -1.95 2.28 2.77
N LEU A 11 -1.84 1.54 1.68
CA LEU A 11 -2.87 0.58 1.24
C LEU A 11 -2.78 -0.72 2.05
N TYR A 12 -3.39 -0.73 3.24
CA TYR A 12 -3.28 -1.85 4.18
C TYR A 12 -3.94 -3.13 3.69
N ASN A 13 -5.25 -3.08 3.40
CA ASN A 13 -5.99 -4.23 2.89
C ASN A 13 -7.06 -3.75 1.91
N SER A 14 -7.13 -4.37 0.74
CA SER A 14 -8.19 -4.15 -0.24
C SER A 14 -8.62 -5.49 -0.83
N GLY A 15 -9.91 -5.67 -1.05
CA GLY A 15 -10.48 -6.85 -1.65
C GLY A 15 -11.76 -6.51 -2.40
N TYR A 16 -12.18 -7.42 -3.27
CA TYR A 16 -13.44 -7.34 -3.99
C TYR A 16 -14.05 -8.74 -4.12
N ASP A 17 -15.35 -8.81 -4.37
CA ASP A 17 -16.04 -10.07 -4.65
C ASP A 17 -15.75 -10.51 -6.11
N PRO A 18 -15.02 -11.62 -6.32
CA PRO A 18 -14.70 -12.10 -7.66
C PRO A 18 -15.89 -12.69 -8.41
N ASP A 19 -16.94 -13.14 -7.72
CA ASP A 19 -18.11 -13.77 -8.34
C ASP A 19 -19.13 -12.74 -8.83
N ALA A 20 -19.08 -11.51 -8.30
CA ALA A 20 -19.99 -10.43 -8.70
C ALA A 20 -19.62 -9.84 -10.07
N HIS A 21 -18.49 -9.12 -10.15
CA HIS A 21 -18.15 -8.27 -11.29
C HIS A 21 -16.65 -8.20 -11.60
N ALA A 22 -15.92 -9.31 -11.49
CA ALA A 22 -14.46 -9.34 -11.73
C ALA A 22 -14.05 -8.78 -13.11
N GLN A 23 -14.87 -8.98 -14.14
CA GLN A 23 -14.63 -8.48 -15.50
C GLN A 23 -14.55 -6.95 -15.60
N LEU A 24 -15.15 -6.23 -14.65
CA LEU A 24 -15.07 -4.76 -14.59
C LEU A 24 -13.79 -4.28 -13.89
N SER A 25 -12.95 -5.19 -13.41
CA SER A 25 -11.70 -4.88 -12.71
C SER A 25 -11.88 -3.92 -11.52
N PRO A 26 -12.81 -4.20 -10.57
CA PRO A 26 -13.12 -3.29 -9.47
C PRO A 26 -11.90 -2.95 -8.59
N GLY A 27 -10.95 -3.88 -8.43
CA GLY A 27 -9.69 -3.61 -7.74
C GLY A 27 -8.84 -2.53 -8.42
N TRP A 28 -8.75 -2.53 -9.75
CA TRP A 28 -8.02 -1.51 -10.51
C TRP A 28 -8.70 -0.15 -10.43
N VAL A 29 -10.03 -0.13 -10.54
CA VAL A 29 -10.82 1.10 -10.40
C VAL A 29 -10.65 1.69 -9.00
N LEU A 30 -10.80 0.87 -7.95
CA LEU A 30 -10.58 1.28 -6.56
C LEU A 30 -9.19 1.89 -6.38
N LEU A 31 -8.15 1.22 -6.89
CA LEU A 31 -6.77 1.67 -6.77
C LEU A 31 -6.54 3.01 -7.46
N ALA A 32 -7.08 3.21 -8.67
CA ALA A 32 -7.01 4.48 -9.37
C ALA A 32 -7.66 5.63 -8.57
N TYR A 33 -8.82 5.38 -7.95
CA TYR A 33 -9.46 6.37 -7.07
C TYR A 33 -8.65 6.66 -5.81
N CYS A 34 -8.02 5.65 -5.22
CA CYS A 34 -7.16 5.85 -4.04
C CYS A 34 -5.94 6.72 -4.37
N ILE A 35 -5.33 6.52 -5.54
CA ILE A 35 -4.20 7.35 -6.01
C ILE A 35 -4.66 8.79 -6.26
N GLN A 36 -5.80 8.98 -6.94
CA GLN A 36 -6.38 10.32 -7.15
C GLN A 36 -6.67 11.03 -5.83
N TYR A 37 -7.27 10.33 -4.86
CA TYR A 37 -7.51 10.84 -3.53
C TYR A 37 -6.19 11.26 -2.84
N ALA A 38 -5.17 10.39 -2.85
CA ALA A 38 -3.87 10.69 -2.25
C ALA A 38 -3.25 11.97 -2.82
N ILE A 39 -3.32 12.16 -4.14
CA ILE A 39 -2.87 13.39 -4.81
C ILE A 39 -3.68 14.59 -4.33
N ALA A 40 -5.01 14.49 -4.31
CA ALA A 40 -5.91 15.58 -3.95
C ALA A 40 -5.69 16.08 -2.51
N VAL A 41 -5.41 15.18 -1.57
CA VAL A 41 -5.15 15.53 -0.15
C VAL A 41 -3.69 15.90 0.12
N GLY A 42 -2.84 15.93 -0.92
CA GLY A 42 -1.46 16.39 -0.82
C GLY A 42 -0.48 15.34 -0.27
N CYS A 43 -0.83 14.05 -0.32
CA CYS A 43 0.12 12.98 -0.06
C CYS A 43 1.25 13.01 -1.09
N ARG A 44 2.45 12.63 -0.65
CA ARG A 44 3.66 12.53 -1.47
C ARG A 44 4.00 11.10 -1.86
N VAL A 45 3.47 10.13 -1.12
CA VAL A 45 3.72 8.70 -1.33
C VAL A 45 2.39 7.96 -1.29
N PHE A 46 2.19 7.08 -2.26
CA PHE A 46 1.20 6.01 -2.21
C PHE A 46 1.97 4.72 -1.93
N ASP A 47 1.81 4.18 -0.73
CA ASP A 47 2.53 2.99 -0.26
C ASP A 47 1.65 1.76 -0.45
N PHE A 48 2.07 0.88 -1.36
CA PHE A 48 1.42 -0.40 -1.66
C PHE A 48 1.65 -1.47 -0.59
N MET A 49 2.41 -1.13 0.46
CA MET A 49 2.81 -2.02 1.54
C MET A 49 3.65 -3.21 1.05
N GLN A 50 3.99 -4.09 1.98
CA GLN A 50 4.83 -5.25 1.73
C GLN A 50 4.27 -6.17 0.64
N GLY A 51 5.15 -6.76 -0.15
CA GLY A 51 4.84 -7.72 -1.21
C GLY A 51 5.39 -7.27 -2.56
N ASN A 52 5.52 -8.22 -3.48
CA ASN A 52 6.09 -8.03 -4.82
C ASN A 52 5.06 -8.39 -5.91
N GLU A 53 3.78 -8.16 -5.65
CA GLU A 53 2.70 -8.43 -6.59
C GLU A 53 2.85 -7.56 -7.84
N GLU A 54 2.81 -8.19 -9.02
CA GLU A 54 3.09 -7.54 -10.32
C GLU A 54 2.26 -6.27 -10.55
N TYR A 55 1.00 -6.26 -10.11
CA TYR A 55 0.12 -5.11 -10.31
C TYR A 55 0.67 -3.83 -9.66
N LYS A 56 1.39 -3.92 -8.54
CA LYS A 56 1.97 -2.75 -7.86
C LYS A 56 2.92 -2.01 -8.80
N TYR A 57 3.79 -2.77 -9.46
CA TYR A 57 4.76 -2.25 -10.43
C TYR A 57 4.09 -1.69 -11.70
N ARG A 58 2.95 -2.27 -12.12
CA ARG A 58 2.16 -1.71 -13.24
C ARG A 58 1.61 -0.31 -12.95
N PHE A 59 1.48 0.06 -11.67
CA PHE A 59 1.15 1.43 -11.24
C PHE A 59 2.39 2.32 -11.00
N GLY A 60 3.59 1.86 -11.36
CA GLY A 60 4.83 2.62 -11.23
C GLY A 60 5.42 2.61 -9.83
N SER A 61 5.08 1.62 -8.99
CA SER A 61 5.72 1.46 -7.69
C SER A 61 7.19 1.09 -7.83
N HIS A 62 7.99 1.51 -6.85
CA HIS A 62 9.40 1.14 -6.74
C HIS A 62 9.64 0.42 -5.42
N ASP A 63 10.55 -0.55 -5.42
CA ASP A 63 10.90 -1.28 -4.20
C ASP A 63 11.49 -0.34 -3.14
N THR A 64 11.07 -0.54 -1.90
CA THR A 64 11.65 0.12 -0.72
C THR A 64 12.08 -0.95 0.27
N ARG A 65 13.24 -0.75 0.92
CA ARG A 65 13.76 -1.70 1.93
C ARG A 65 12.97 -1.57 3.23
N VAL A 66 12.31 -2.64 3.65
CA VAL A 66 11.73 -2.76 4.99
C VAL A 66 12.80 -3.31 5.93
N MET A 67 13.08 -2.57 7.01
CA MET A 67 14.12 -2.93 7.98
C MET A 67 13.48 -3.53 9.23
N ARG A 68 14.12 -4.55 9.81
CA ARG A 68 13.77 -5.10 11.12
C ARG A 68 14.84 -4.69 12.13
N ILE A 69 14.40 -4.08 13.23
CA ILE A 69 15.28 -3.73 14.36
C ILE A 69 15.00 -4.73 15.49
N VAL A 70 16.06 -5.32 16.04
CA VAL A 70 16.01 -6.18 17.23
C VAL A 70 16.73 -5.45 18.35
N VAL A 71 16.07 -5.28 19.50
CA VAL A 71 16.63 -4.61 20.68
C VAL A 71 16.70 -5.63 21.80
N GLU A 72 17.90 -5.84 22.34
CA GLU A 72 18.16 -6.73 23.47
C GLU A 72 18.77 -5.94 24.62
N ARG A 73 18.33 -6.23 25.85
CA ARG A 73 18.94 -5.67 27.05
C ARG A 73 20.25 -6.41 27.30
N GLN A 74 21.37 -5.70 27.37
CA GLN A 74 22.63 -6.30 27.82
C GLN A 74 22.48 -6.76 29.28
N GLY A 75 22.67 -8.05 29.54
CA GLY A 75 22.74 -8.60 30.88
C GLY A 75 24.01 -8.11 31.58
N HIS A 76 23.87 -7.62 32.81
CA HIS A 76 25.01 -7.37 33.68
C HIS A 76 25.44 -8.72 34.29
N ALA A 77 26.70 -9.09 34.08
CA ALA A 77 27.34 -10.22 34.76
C ALA A 77 27.60 -9.89 36.24
#